data_AF-A0A1M4UCI3-F1
#
_entry.id   AF-A0A1M4UCI3-F1
#
_cell.length_a   1.000
_cell.length_b   1.000
_cell.length_c   1.000
_cell.angle_alpha   90.00
_cell.angle_beta   90.00
_cell.angle_gamma   90.00
#
_symmetry.space_group_name_H-M   'P 1'
#
loop_
_entity.id
_entity.type
_entity.pdbx_description
1 polymer ?
#
loop_
_entity_poly.entity_id
_entity_poly.type
_entity_poly.pdbx_seq_one_letter_code
_entity_poly.pdbx_strand_id
1 'polypeptide(L)'
;MSDVKEKDINEKIVYILKRNKNTNLFETDFVTIEDTFPDFNEKFLDNYKDKDDLIDLVEKVDVCYFINKSIGICINIELPFQGVRTKEELKSCSLQSIKRYLLLRKRAFLLKQTLSKCRNNDVLIYSHRYRGWSSPVITLNNDFSATIATNFGFGYSSYFCNILIYKNIPIIPFSHYVLYRGIDSHQMIRCTCDYPVDDIYWKYALDNIRDFCNNYISGDYDFVKRYFIEQCNKMIDGLNDFLRYNIFNLYTDLDIGPRLKNDRCKDKECVNFCGHTLVEFRGEKIAGALLFIDSLKVLNELIETQTYIDKIILYCNKVLPMLKEDLKILLKELDSQNNDLTNIEPEYDIALKEKLKSNEEFYEWRKIYNQVENEFKKKYIEEKIINGFKDIKQEQLPKEKYISWNEYILFDKIKQEEVQRCLFFYLYRGSVEEQFKESFDKNNPEYAPFLDERERIDNKFKEISLRYNNLKDEIRKNENFRFNIGKYIHTIEDYFNKDRFNN
;
A
#
# COMPACT_ATOMS: atom_id res chain seq x y z
N MET A 1 -30.94 25.28 8.13
CA MET A 1 -29.59 24.99 7.62
C MET A 1 -29.65 23.62 6.97
N SER A 2 -29.60 23.57 5.64
CA SER A 2 -29.63 22.32 4.88
C SER A 2 -28.41 21.46 5.23
N ASP A 3 -28.61 20.14 5.33
CA ASP A 3 -27.58 19.12 5.57
C ASP A 3 -26.46 19.19 4.51
N VAL A 4 -25.48 20.07 4.71
CA VAL A 4 -24.22 20.02 3.97
C VAL A 4 -23.49 18.78 4.47
N LYS A 5 -23.40 17.77 3.62
CA LYS A 5 -22.68 16.54 3.97
C LYS A 5 -21.20 16.80 3.75
N GLU A 6 -20.34 16.32 4.65
CA GLU A 6 -18.88 16.56 4.58
C GLU A 6 -18.27 16.14 3.22
N LYS A 7 -18.90 15.18 2.54
CA LYS A 7 -18.57 14.74 1.17
C LYS A 7 -18.77 15.79 0.06
N ASP A 8 -19.43 16.91 0.36
CA ASP A 8 -19.72 17.97 -0.61
C ASP A 8 -18.58 19.02 -0.66
N ILE A 9 -17.54 18.90 0.19
CA ILE A 9 -16.38 19.79 0.20
C ILE A 9 -15.58 19.69 -1.11
N ASN A 10 -15.25 20.85 -1.68
CA ASN A 10 -14.62 21.05 -2.98
C ASN A 10 -15.38 20.46 -4.19
N GLU A 11 -16.60 19.96 -3.98
CA GLU A 11 -17.53 19.50 -5.05
C GLU A 11 -18.73 20.45 -5.21
N LYS A 12 -19.34 20.86 -4.10
CA LYS A 12 -20.48 21.79 -4.07
C LYS A 12 -20.28 22.96 -3.14
N ILE A 13 -19.37 22.83 -2.17
CA ILE A 13 -19.05 23.90 -1.23
C ILE A 13 -17.54 24.04 -1.07
N VAL A 14 -17.10 25.23 -0.69
CA VAL A 14 -15.74 25.51 -0.22
C VAL A 14 -15.85 25.73 1.28
N TYR A 15 -15.16 24.91 2.07
CA TYR A 15 -15.11 25.07 3.52
C TYR A 15 -14.12 26.19 3.87
N ILE A 16 -14.48 27.09 4.77
CA ILE A 16 -13.69 28.29 5.06
C ILE A 16 -13.45 28.48 6.54
N LEU A 17 -12.33 29.12 6.87
CA LEU A 17 -11.99 29.67 8.17
C LEU A 17 -11.98 31.20 8.06
N LYS A 18 -12.69 31.87 8.95
CA LYS A 18 -12.73 33.34 9.03
C LYS A 18 -12.70 33.78 10.49
N ARG A 19 -12.54 35.08 10.70
CA ARG A 19 -12.62 35.71 12.02
C ARG A 19 -13.97 36.38 12.21
N ASN A 20 -14.64 36.07 13.30
CA ASN A 20 -15.87 36.75 13.69
C ASN A 20 -15.53 38.18 14.15
N LYS A 21 -16.05 39.19 13.45
CA LYS A 21 -15.75 40.60 13.73
C LYS A 21 -16.25 41.07 15.10
N ASN A 22 -17.28 40.43 15.66
CA ASN A 22 -17.90 40.85 16.91
C ASN A 22 -17.21 40.21 18.13
N THR A 23 -16.84 38.93 18.02
CA THR A 23 -16.27 38.18 19.16
C THR A 23 -14.75 38.05 19.09
N ASN A 24 -14.13 38.42 17.96
CA ASN A 24 -12.72 38.17 17.64
C ASN A 24 -12.29 36.68 17.59
N LEU A 25 -13.23 35.75 17.81
CA LEU A 25 -13.02 34.31 17.72
C LEU A 25 -12.96 33.86 16.26
N PHE A 26 -12.29 32.73 16.03
CA PHE A 26 -12.29 32.05 14.75
C PHE A 26 -13.58 31.26 14.58
N GLU A 27 -14.13 31.26 13.37
CA GLU A 27 -15.30 30.48 12.99
C GLU A 27 -15.05 29.77 11.66
N THR A 28 -15.59 28.56 11.53
CA THR A 28 -15.63 27.85 10.26
C THR A 28 -17.02 27.94 9.65
N ASP A 29 -17.07 28.04 8.33
CA ASP A 29 -18.29 28.24 7.55
C ASP A 29 -18.09 27.63 6.16
N PHE A 30 -19.03 27.84 5.23
CA PHE A 30 -18.89 27.40 3.86
C PHE A 30 -19.41 28.42 2.83
N VAL A 31 -18.84 28.37 1.63
CA VAL A 31 -19.29 29.12 0.46
C VAL A 31 -19.80 28.11 -0.57
N THR A 32 -21.01 28.31 -1.09
CA THR A 32 -21.56 27.43 -2.12
C THR A 32 -20.86 27.68 -3.46
N ILE A 33 -20.54 26.60 -4.16
CA ILE A 33 -20.04 26.65 -5.54
C ILE A 33 -21.25 26.83 -6.45
N GLU A 34 -21.42 28.04 -6.97
CA GLU A 34 -22.50 28.37 -7.91
C GLU A 34 -22.22 27.75 -9.28
N ASP A 35 -23.15 26.95 -9.80
CA ASP A 35 -23.07 26.46 -11.17
C ASP A 35 -23.54 27.54 -12.14
N THR A 36 -22.58 28.25 -12.73
CA THR A 36 -22.84 29.30 -13.73
C THR A 36 -23.21 28.73 -15.11
N PHE A 37 -23.17 27.40 -15.30
CA PHE A 37 -23.56 26.73 -16.55
C PHE A 37 -24.46 25.51 -16.28
N PRO A 38 -25.63 25.67 -15.65
CA PRO A 38 -26.45 24.53 -15.23
C PRO A 38 -26.85 23.61 -16.39
N ASP A 39 -26.98 24.18 -17.60
CA ASP A 39 -27.31 23.45 -18.82
C ASP A 39 -26.17 22.57 -19.34
N PHE A 40 -24.90 22.87 -19.00
CA PHE A 40 -23.75 22.02 -19.35
C PHE A 40 -23.63 20.87 -18.35
N ASN A 41 -24.41 19.80 -18.56
CA ASN A 41 -24.50 18.64 -17.68
C ASN A 41 -24.45 17.32 -18.49
N GLU A 42 -24.62 16.17 -17.82
CA GLU A 42 -24.60 14.85 -18.47
C GLU A 42 -25.60 14.74 -19.62
N LYS A 43 -26.84 15.24 -19.43
CA LYS A 43 -27.88 15.20 -20.47
C LYS A 43 -27.49 16.02 -21.70
N PHE A 44 -26.85 17.18 -21.50
CA PHE A 44 -26.33 17.97 -22.61
C PHE A 44 -25.26 17.21 -23.39
N LEU A 45 -24.33 16.56 -22.68
CA LEU A 45 -23.27 15.76 -23.30
C LEU A 45 -23.79 14.50 -23.97
N ASP A 46 -24.93 13.95 -23.54
CA ASP A 46 -25.57 12.77 -24.15
C ASP A 46 -26.14 13.03 -25.54
N ASN A 47 -26.33 14.28 -25.92
CA ASN A 47 -26.68 14.65 -27.30
C ASN A 47 -25.52 14.40 -28.29
N TYR A 48 -24.27 14.28 -27.79
CA TYR A 48 -23.10 14.01 -28.61
C TYR A 48 -22.85 12.50 -28.69
N LYS A 49 -23.09 11.95 -29.89
CA LYS A 49 -22.88 10.52 -30.20
C LYS A 49 -21.51 10.27 -30.83
N ASP A 50 -20.97 11.27 -31.53
CA ASP A 50 -19.64 11.22 -32.10
C ASP A 50 -18.62 11.79 -31.11
N LYS A 51 -17.47 11.12 -31.07
CA LYS A 51 -16.31 11.50 -30.30
C LYS A 51 -15.64 12.75 -30.86
N ASP A 52 -15.56 12.86 -32.18
CA ASP A 52 -14.87 13.98 -32.82
C ASP A 52 -15.62 15.30 -32.56
N ASP A 53 -16.95 15.27 -32.47
CA ASP A 53 -17.77 16.42 -32.07
C ASP A 53 -17.43 16.91 -30.65
N LEU A 54 -17.26 15.98 -29.69
CA LEU A 54 -16.88 16.34 -28.32
C LEU A 54 -15.45 16.86 -28.24
N ILE A 55 -14.53 16.31 -29.03
CA ILE A 55 -13.14 16.78 -29.10
C ILE A 55 -13.10 18.20 -29.64
N ASP A 56 -13.87 18.49 -30.68
CA ASP A 56 -13.98 19.85 -31.23
C ASP A 56 -14.63 20.83 -30.24
N LEU A 57 -15.58 20.37 -29.42
CA LEU A 57 -16.20 21.17 -28.35
C LEU A 57 -15.16 21.63 -27.29
N VAL A 58 -14.16 20.79 -27.00
CA VAL A 58 -13.06 21.13 -26.07
C VAL A 58 -12.26 22.34 -26.56
N GLU A 59 -12.16 22.55 -27.87
CA GLU A 59 -11.41 23.66 -28.47
C GLU A 59 -12.26 24.92 -28.67
N LYS A 60 -13.57 24.74 -28.93
CA LYS A 60 -14.45 25.80 -29.43
C LYS A 60 -15.26 26.54 -28.35
N VAL A 61 -15.52 25.92 -27.20
CA VAL A 61 -16.38 26.54 -26.18
C VAL A 61 -15.55 27.39 -25.21
N ASP A 62 -15.99 28.62 -24.99
CA ASP A 62 -15.35 29.56 -24.05
C ASP A 62 -15.17 28.96 -22.65
N VAL A 63 -16.18 28.22 -22.17
CA VAL A 63 -16.12 27.39 -20.95
C VAL A 63 -14.90 26.47 -20.98
N CYS A 64 -14.65 25.76 -22.08
CA CYS A 64 -13.47 24.88 -22.22
C CYS A 64 -12.15 25.65 -22.29
N TYR A 65 -12.11 26.83 -22.91
CA TYR A 65 -10.94 27.73 -22.90
C TYR A 65 -10.61 28.27 -21.50
N PHE A 66 -11.62 28.68 -20.73
CA PHE A 66 -11.44 29.12 -19.34
C PHE A 66 -11.08 27.97 -18.40
N ILE A 67 -11.62 26.78 -18.66
CA ILE A 67 -11.26 25.56 -17.95
C ILE A 67 -9.80 25.14 -18.24
N ASN A 68 -9.33 25.29 -19.49
CA ASN A 68 -7.94 25.05 -19.87
C ASN A 68 -6.94 25.90 -19.04
N LYS A 69 -7.36 27.04 -18.46
CA LYS A 69 -6.53 27.88 -17.58
C LYS A 69 -6.56 27.47 -16.11
N SER A 70 -7.30 26.42 -15.74
CA SER A 70 -7.50 25.96 -14.34
C SER A 70 -6.65 24.75 -13.97
N ILE A 71 -5.57 24.51 -14.73
CA ILE A 71 -4.65 23.35 -14.64
C ILE A 71 -4.16 23.07 -13.21
N GLY A 72 -4.05 24.11 -12.38
CA GLY A 72 -3.59 24.00 -11.00
C GLY A 72 -4.62 23.51 -9.98
N ILE A 73 -5.87 23.18 -10.32
CA ILE A 73 -6.95 22.85 -9.34
C ILE A 73 -7.56 21.44 -9.56
N CYS A 74 -6.96 20.60 -10.41
CA CYS A 74 -7.61 19.38 -10.89
C CYS A 74 -7.69 18.23 -9.87
N ILE A 75 -8.92 17.72 -9.75
CA ILE A 75 -9.45 16.64 -8.91
C ILE A 75 -9.04 15.29 -9.49
N ASN A 76 -8.53 14.37 -8.65
CA ASN A 76 -8.40 12.92 -8.91
C ASN A 76 -8.27 12.50 -10.38
N ILE A 77 -7.12 12.82 -10.98
CA ILE A 77 -6.67 12.09 -12.17
C ILE A 77 -6.03 10.81 -11.63
N GLU A 78 -6.78 9.71 -11.63
CA GLU A 78 -6.20 8.38 -11.50
C GLU A 78 -5.23 8.15 -12.67
N LEU A 79 -3.95 8.48 -12.44
CA LEU A 79 -2.74 8.13 -13.23
C LEU A 79 -2.65 8.60 -14.71
N PRO A 80 -1.42 8.60 -15.24
CA PRO A 80 -0.46 9.69 -15.16
C PRO A 80 -0.76 10.81 -16.18
N PHE A 81 -0.01 11.91 -16.08
CA PHE A 81 0.01 13.09 -16.96
C PHE A 81 -0.95 14.24 -16.60
N GLN A 82 -0.35 15.42 -16.74
CA GLN A 82 -0.78 16.69 -16.21
C GLN A 82 -1.93 17.28 -17.03
N GLY A 83 -3.00 17.70 -16.35
CA GLY A 83 -3.63 19.01 -16.54
C GLY A 83 -4.46 19.30 -17.80
N VAL A 84 -4.07 18.84 -18.98
CA VAL A 84 -4.77 19.04 -20.25
C VAL A 84 -4.43 17.84 -21.14
N ARG A 85 -5.43 17.06 -21.57
CA ARG A 85 -5.19 16.02 -22.57
C ARG A 85 -5.06 16.67 -23.94
N THR A 86 -4.07 16.28 -24.74
CA THR A 86 -3.96 16.73 -26.13
C THR A 86 -5.12 16.20 -26.96
N LYS A 87 -5.33 16.79 -28.14
CA LYS A 87 -6.34 16.29 -29.10
C LYS A 87 -6.06 14.83 -29.44
N GLU A 88 -4.79 14.47 -29.64
CA GLU A 88 -4.35 13.09 -29.89
C GLU A 88 -4.64 12.16 -28.71
N GLU A 89 -4.42 12.62 -27.48
CA GLU A 89 -4.73 11.83 -26.27
C GLU A 89 -6.23 11.65 -26.07
N LEU A 90 -7.06 12.64 -26.42
CA LEU A 90 -8.52 12.46 -26.41
C LEU A 90 -8.97 11.50 -27.51
N LYS A 91 -8.32 11.50 -28.68
CA LYS A 91 -8.56 10.55 -29.78
C LYS A 91 -8.29 9.09 -29.44
N SER A 92 -7.56 8.78 -28.37
CA SER A 92 -7.43 7.39 -27.87
C SER A 92 -8.45 7.01 -26.77
N CYS A 93 -9.20 7.97 -26.22
CA CYS A 93 -10.15 7.76 -25.13
C CYS A 93 -11.51 7.16 -25.57
N SER A 94 -12.28 6.58 -24.65
CA SER A 94 -13.69 6.30 -24.95
C SER A 94 -14.52 7.61 -24.99
N LEU A 95 -15.67 7.60 -25.70
CA LEU A 95 -16.62 8.71 -25.69
C LEU A 95 -17.03 9.09 -24.26
N GLN A 96 -17.31 8.08 -23.42
CA GLN A 96 -17.70 8.27 -22.03
C GLN A 96 -16.58 8.92 -21.19
N SER A 97 -15.32 8.56 -21.45
CA SER A 97 -14.16 9.16 -20.80
C SER A 97 -14.04 10.65 -21.13
N ILE A 98 -14.34 11.06 -22.36
CA ILE A 98 -14.31 12.47 -22.77
C ILE A 98 -15.44 13.26 -22.11
N LYS A 99 -16.65 12.69 -22.04
CA LYS A 99 -17.76 13.32 -21.30
C LYS A 99 -17.41 13.55 -19.84
N ARG A 100 -16.88 12.52 -19.16
CA ARG A 100 -16.40 12.64 -17.77
C ARG A 100 -15.32 13.70 -17.63
N TYR A 101 -14.37 13.74 -18.58
CA TYR A 101 -13.31 14.73 -18.60
C TYR A 101 -13.85 16.17 -18.67
N LEU A 102 -14.82 16.45 -19.56
CA LEU A 102 -15.48 17.76 -19.70
C LEU A 102 -16.22 18.20 -18.42
N LEU A 103 -16.90 17.27 -17.75
CA LEU A 103 -17.60 17.57 -16.49
C LEU A 103 -16.64 17.88 -15.33
N LEU A 104 -15.57 17.09 -15.19
CA LEU A 104 -14.49 17.36 -14.20
C LEU A 104 -13.87 18.74 -14.44
N ARG A 105 -13.70 19.06 -15.72
CA ARG A 105 -13.22 20.34 -16.20
C ARG A 105 -14.12 21.50 -15.77
N LYS A 106 -15.42 21.41 -16.05
CA LYS A 106 -16.40 22.39 -15.55
C LYS A 106 -16.29 22.57 -14.04
N ARG A 107 -16.26 21.48 -13.27
CA ARG A 107 -16.13 21.55 -11.79
C ARG A 107 -14.88 22.30 -11.35
N ALA A 108 -13.72 22.01 -11.93
CA ALA A 108 -12.47 22.70 -11.60
C ALA A 108 -12.55 24.21 -11.86
N PHE A 109 -13.22 24.62 -12.94
CA PHE A 109 -13.43 26.04 -13.25
C PHE A 109 -14.38 26.73 -12.25
N LEU A 110 -15.52 26.11 -11.94
CA LEU A 110 -16.46 26.63 -10.96
C LEU A 110 -15.79 26.76 -9.58
N LEU A 111 -15.04 25.75 -9.16
CA LEU A 111 -14.24 25.81 -7.94
C LEU A 111 -13.26 26.99 -7.99
N LYS A 112 -12.48 27.15 -9.07
CA LYS A 112 -11.55 28.28 -9.24
C LYS A 112 -12.22 29.65 -9.10
N GLN A 113 -13.41 29.82 -9.68
CA GLN A 113 -14.17 31.06 -9.51
C GLN A 113 -14.54 31.30 -8.05
N THR A 114 -15.08 30.28 -7.37
CA THR A 114 -15.44 30.38 -5.95
C THR A 114 -14.22 30.68 -5.08
N LEU A 115 -13.08 30.02 -5.31
CA LEU A 115 -11.83 30.31 -4.58
C LEU A 115 -11.36 31.74 -4.80
N SER A 116 -11.56 32.30 -6.00
CA SER A 116 -11.23 33.70 -6.30
C SER A 116 -12.13 34.67 -5.52
N LYS A 117 -13.41 34.33 -5.32
CA LYS A 117 -14.32 35.08 -4.43
C LYS A 117 -13.86 34.99 -2.97
N CYS A 118 -13.46 33.81 -2.50
CA CYS A 118 -12.95 33.63 -1.13
C CYS A 118 -11.74 34.52 -0.84
N ARG A 119 -10.80 34.68 -1.78
CA ARG A 119 -9.61 35.54 -1.62
C ARG A 119 -9.94 37.03 -1.42
N ASN A 120 -11.07 37.50 -1.92
CA ASN A 120 -11.48 38.91 -1.86
C ASN A 120 -12.38 39.23 -0.64
N ASN A 121 -12.69 38.23 0.19
CA ASN A 121 -13.52 38.37 1.37
C ASN A 121 -12.67 38.26 2.66
N ASP A 122 -13.28 38.46 3.83
CA ASP A 122 -12.65 38.26 5.16
C ASP A 122 -12.36 36.77 5.49
N VAL A 123 -12.03 35.96 4.49
CA VAL A 123 -11.68 34.54 4.62
C VAL A 123 -10.17 34.42 4.81
N LEU A 124 -9.76 33.76 5.90
CA LEU A 124 -8.35 33.54 6.22
C LEU A 124 -7.80 32.32 5.49
N ILE A 125 -8.56 31.22 5.55
CA ILE A 125 -8.18 29.94 4.94
C ILE A 125 -9.42 29.34 4.30
N TYR A 126 -9.24 28.64 3.18
CA TYR A 126 -10.31 27.95 2.49
C TYR A 126 -9.83 26.61 1.95
N SER A 127 -10.75 25.66 1.86
CA SER A 127 -10.50 24.35 1.26
C SER A 127 -10.22 24.50 -0.22
N HIS A 128 -9.25 23.73 -0.71
CA HIS A 128 -8.86 23.80 -2.11
C HIS A 128 -8.28 22.49 -2.60
N ARG A 129 -8.08 22.42 -3.92
CA ARG A 129 -7.40 21.31 -4.60
C ARG A 129 -6.22 21.81 -5.44
N TYR A 130 -5.52 22.84 -4.95
CA TYR A 130 -4.31 23.33 -5.60
C TYR A 130 -3.28 22.21 -5.74
N ARG A 131 -2.76 22.06 -6.96
CA ARG A 131 -1.72 21.10 -7.32
C ARG A 131 -0.36 21.78 -7.23
N GLY A 132 0.60 21.09 -6.63
CA GLY A 132 1.98 21.56 -6.49
C GLY A 132 2.39 21.75 -5.04
N TRP A 133 3.60 22.25 -4.84
CA TRP A 133 4.17 22.51 -3.53
C TRP A 133 3.87 23.96 -3.14
N SER A 134 2.81 24.18 -2.36
CA SER A 134 2.55 25.48 -1.77
C SER A 134 2.10 25.31 -0.33
N SER A 135 2.87 25.89 0.58
CA SER A 135 2.60 25.87 2.01
C SER A 135 2.72 27.30 2.55
N PRO A 136 1.89 28.26 2.07
CA PRO A 136 1.98 29.63 2.52
C PRO A 136 1.69 29.71 4.02
N VAL A 137 2.50 30.49 4.73
CA VAL A 137 2.25 30.82 6.14
C VAL A 137 1.13 31.86 6.17
N ILE A 138 0.04 31.53 6.87
CA ILE A 138 -1.13 32.39 7.02
C ILE A 138 -1.11 32.95 8.43
N THR A 139 -0.91 34.26 8.55
CA THR A 139 -1.02 34.96 9.83
C THR A 139 -2.49 35.00 10.26
N LEU A 140 -2.81 34.36 11.38
CA LEU A 140 -4.16 34.29 11.93
C LEU A 140 -4.42 35.47 12.89
N ASN A 141 -3.43 35.80 13.73
CA ASN A 141 -3.39 36.99 14.57
C ASN A 141 -1.92 37.27 14.99
N ASN A 142 -1.70 38.11 16.01
CA ASN A 142 -0.36 38.47 16.47
C ASN A 142 0.42 37.30 17.08
N ASP A 143 -0.26 36.30 17.63
CA ASP A 143 0.35 35.16 18.31
C ASP A 143 0.35 33.90 17.44
N PHE A 144 -0.60 33.75 16.52
CA PHE A 144 -0.76 32.54 15.73
C PHE A 144 -0.56 32.76 14.25
N SER A 145 0.15 31.82 13.65
CA SER A 145 0.08 31.55 12.23
C SER A 145 -0.14 30.06 11.99
N ALA A 146 -0.66 29.74 10.81
CA ALA A 146 -0.86 28.36 10.40
C ALA A 146 -0.36 28.18 8.97
N THR A 147 0.18 27.01 8.69
CA THR A 147 0.47 26.56 7.34
C THR A 147 -0.36 25.32 7.09
N ILE A 148 -1.07 25.30 5.96
CA ILE A 148 -1.66 24.07 5.44
C ILE A 148 -0.78 23.60 4.31
N ALA A 149 -0.03 22.55 4.58
CA ALA A 149 0.89 21.95 3.64
C ALA A 149 0.18 20.76 2.99
N THR A 150 -0.04 20.87 1.68
CA THR A 150 -0.60 19.77 0.88
C THR A 150 -0.07 19.80 -0.53
N ASN A 151 0.05 18.62 -1.14
CA ASN A 151 0.36 18.42 -2.55
C ASN A 151 -0.66 17.45 -3.17
N PHE A 152 -1.96 17.81 -3.11
CA PHE A 152 -3.02 17.05 -3.79
C PHE A 152 -2.65 16.73 -5.25
N GLY A 153 -2.92 15.51 -5.70
CA GLY A 153 -2.72 15.11 -7.10
C GLY A 153 -1.33 14.53 -7.43
N PHE A 154 -0.59 14.02 -6.43
CA PHE A 154 0.67 13.28 -6.58
C PHE A 154 0.54 11.79 -6.22
N GLY A 155 -0.69 11.25 -6.20
CA GLY A 155 -0.95 9.84 -5.91
C GLY A 155 -0.46 9.42 -4.53
N TYR A 156 0.26 8.30 -4.44
CA TYR A 156 0.83 7.76 -3.19
C TYR A 156 1.83 8.69 -2.49
N SER A 157 2.34 9.72 -3.16
CA SER A 157 3.24 10.73 -2.57
C SER A 157 2.51 11.99 -2.11
N SER A 158 1.17 11.98 -2.11
CA SER A 158 0.38 13.11 -1.63
C SER A 158 0.39 13.16 -0.10
N TYR A 159 0.38 14.35 0.48
CA TYR A 159 0.24 14.60 1.91
C TYR A 159 -0.75 15.76 2.15
N PHE A 160 -1.29 15.79 3.36
CA PHE A 160 -2.15 16.86 3.83
C PHE A 160 -1.91 17.03 5.33
N CYS A 161 -1.30 18.14 5.73
CA CYS A 161 -1.04 18.43 7.12
C CYS A 161 -1.12 19.93 7.44
N ASN A 162 -1.36 20.22 8.72
CA ASN A 162 -1.33 21.54 9.29
C ASN A 162 -0.08 21.68 10.17
N ILE A 163 0.56 22.84 10.05
CA ILE A 163 1.63 23.29 10.92
C ILE A 163 1.08 24.51 11.65
N LEU A 164 0.80 24.36 12.93
CA LEU A 164 0.37 25.45 13.80
C LEU A 164 1.62 26.07 14.43
N ILE A 165 1.66 27.39 14.46
CA ILE A 165 2.79 28.16 14.98
C ILE A 165 2.25 29.15 16.00
N TYR A 166 2.83 29.12 17.20
CA TYR A 166 2.52 30.04 18.30
C TYR A 166 3.76 30.86 18.63
N LYS A 167 3.67 32.19 18.51
CA LYS A 167 4.78 33.14 18.74
C LYS A 167 6.06 32.73 18.01
N ASN A 168 5.93 32.37 16.73
CA ASN A 168 7.00 31.86 15.87
C ASN A 168 7.58 30.48 16.26
N ILE A 169 7.01 29.81 17.25
CA ILE A 169 7.40 28.46 17.68
C ILE A 169 6.41 27.44 17.08
N PRO A 170 6.86 26.49 16.25
CA PRO A 170 6.02 25.41 15.77
C PRO A 170 5.49 24.54 16.91
N ILE A 171 4.21 24.19 16.89
CA ILE A 171 3.63 23.25 17.85
C ILE A 171 3.87 21.83 17.35
N ILE A 172 4.72 21.11 18.08
CA ILE A 172 5.11 19.73 17.78
C ILE A 172 4.44 18.79 18.79
N PRO A 173 3.74 17.74 18.34
CA PRO A 173 3.06 16.79 19.22
C PRO A 173 4.04 15.76 19.81
N PHE A 174 5.01 16.20 20.63
CA PHE A 174 6.10 15.34 21.14
C PHE A 174 5.65 14.00 21.71
N SER A 175 4.48 13.94 22.35
CA SER A 175 3.96 12.69 22.91
C SER A 175 3.66 11.61 21.86
N HIS A 176 3.37 11.97 20.61
CA HIS A 176 3.07 11.00 19.55
C HIS A 176 4.27 10.08 19.29
N TYR A 177 5.49 10.57 19.47
CA TYR A 177 6.71 9.80 19.24
C TYR A 177 6.78 8.49 20.05
N VAL A 178 6.22 8.50 21.26
CA VAL A 178 6.20 7.36 22.18
C VAL A 178 4.86 6.63 22.23
N LEU A 179 3.82 7.17 21.59
CA LEU A 179 2.50 6.55 21.50
C LEU A 179 2.35 5.68 20.25
N TYR A 180 3.06 6.02 19.17
CA TYR A 180 2.97 5.35 17.88
C TYR A 180 4.22 4.51 17.61
N ARG A 181 4.01 3.26 17.20
CA ARG A 181 5.09 2.31 16.92
C ARG A 181 5.93 2.77 15.73
N GLY A 182 5.30 3.05 14.59
CA GLY A 182 6.02 3.32 13.33
C GLY A 182 6.46 4.78 13.11
N ILE A 183 6.09 5.72 13.99
CA ILE A 183 6.36 7.14 13.75
C ILE A 183 7.87 7.44 13.77
N ASP A 184 8.37 8.06 12.70
CA ASP A 184 9.71 8.62 12.61
C ASP A 184 9.72 10.06 13.13
N SER A 185 10.80 10.47 13.81
CA SER A 185 10.97 11.81 14.36
C SER A 185 10.96 12.89 13.28
N HIS A 186 11.44 12.60 12.07
CA HIS A 186 11.33 13.53 10.93
C HIS A 186 9.88 13.81 10.53
N GLN A 187 8.99 12.82 10.60
CA GLN A 187 7.58 13.02 10.26
C GLN A 187 6.89 13.90 11.31
N MET A 188 7.23 13.70 12.59
CA MET A 188 6.62 14.44 13.69
C MET A 188 7.03 15.91 13.74
N ILE A 189 8.30 16.25 13.42
CA ILE A 189 8.75 17.66 13.42
C ILE A 189 8.11 18.46 12.27
N ARG A 190 7.67 17.78 11.19
CA ARG A 190 7.15 18.44 10.00
C ARG A 190 5.73 18.96 10.13
N CYS A 191 4.93 18.46 11.08
CA CYS A 191 3.55 18.88 11.21
C CYS A 191 2.98 18.76 12.62
N THR A 192 2.02 19.63 12.93
CA THR A 192 1.26 19.57 14.19
C THR A 192 0.20 18.48 14.11
N CYS A 193 -0.49 18.40 12.97
CA CYS A 193 -1.47 17.36 12.65
C CYS A 193 -1.46 17.08 11.15
N ASP A 194 -1.72 15.86 10.79
CA ASP A 194 -1.83 15.33 9.44
C ASP A 194 -3.18 14.64 9.25
N TYR A 195 -3.53 14.49 7.99
CA TYR A 195 -4.84 14.08 7.57
C TYR A 195 -4.70 13.20 6.33
N PRO A 196 -5.64 12.27 6.11
CA PRO A 196 -5.76 11.64 4.81
C PRO A 196 -5.94 12.68 3.73
N VAL A 197 -5.39 12.36 2.56
CA VAL A 197 -5.49 13.18 1.37
C VAL A 197 -6.88 12.99 0.74
N ASP A 198 -7.89 13.52 1.42
CA ASP A 198 -9.29 13.53 0.99
C ASP A 198 -9.94 14.87 1.40
N ASP A 199 -10.85 15.36 0.57
CA ASP A 199 -11.47 16.67 0.75
C ASP A 199 -12.29 16.79 2.03
N ILE A 200 -12.84 15.67 2.50
CA ILE A 200 -13.58 15.63 3.77
C ILE A 200 -12.70 16.14 4.93
N TYR A 201 -11.39 15.95 4.84
CA TYR A 201 -10.44 16.34 5.88
C TYR A 201 -10.12 17.82 5.94
N TRP A 202 -10.53 18.61 4.95
CA TRP A 202 -10.49 20.07 5.07
C TRP A 202 -11.32 20.58 6.23
N LYS A 203 -12.46 19.94 6.50
CA LYS A 203 -13.29 20.30 7.66
C LYS A 203 -12.52 20.13 8.96
N TYR A 204 -11.97 18.93 9.17
CA TYR A 204 -11.21 18.60 10.38
C TYR A 204 -9.96 19.46 10.50
N ALA A 205 -9.26 19.73 9.39
CA ALA A 205 -8.10 20.60 9.36
C ALA A 205 -8.43 22.04 9.78
N LEU A 206 -9.47 22.66 9.21
CA LEU A 206 -9.84 24.04 9.55
C LEU A 206 -10.50 24.15 10.93
N ASP A 207 -11.32 23.16 11.32
CA ASP A 207 -11.91 23.10 12.65
C ASP A 207 -10.82 22.96 13.74
N ASN A 208 -9.78 22.17 13.49
CA ASN A 208 -8.66 22.04 14.42
C ASN A 208 -7.93 23.38 14.59
N ILE A 209 -7.64 24.11 13.50
CA ILE A 209 -7.05 25.45 13.59
C ILE A 209 -7.96 26.39 14.40
N ARG A 210 -9.27 26.39 14.11
CA ARG A 210 -10.27 27.19 14.84
C ARG A 210 -10.23 26.89 16.33
N ASP A 211 -10.39 25.62 16.69
CA ASP A 211 -10.50 25.18 18.08
C ASP A 211 -9.21 25.46 18.83
N PHE A 212 -8.07 25.23 18.19
CA PHE A 212 -6.76 25.53 18.74
C PHE A 212 -6.61 27.01 19.10
N CYS A 213 -6.88 27.91 18.15
CA CYS A 213 -6.76 29.35 18.39
C CYS A 213 -7.82 29.87 19.37
N ASN A 214 -9.05 29.35 19.33
CA ASN A 214 -10.11 29.77 20.24
C ASN A 214 -9.85 29.32 21.68
N ASN A 215 -9.30 28.11 21.87
CA ASN A 215 -8.93 27.62 23.20
C ASN A 215 -7.92 28.55 23.88
N TYR A 216 -6.97 29.11 23.12
CA TYR A 216 -6.05 30.13 23.62
C TYR A 216 -6.76 31.44 24.00
N ILE A 217 -7.60 31.96 23.11
CA ILE A 217 -8.30 33.24 23.32
C ILE A 217 -9.21 33.20 24.55
N SER A 218 -9.73 32.03 24.93
CA SER A 218 -10.59 31.86 26.10
C SER A 218 -9.90 31.78 27.47
N GLY A 219 -8.57 31.74 27.57
CA GLY A 219 -7.84 31.74 28.85
C GLY A 219 -6.55 30.90 28.86
N ASP A 220 -5.43 31.54 29.24
CA ASP A 220 -4.06 31.34 28.74
C ASP A 220 -3.21 30.22 29.41
N TYR A 221 -3.41 29.89 30.70
CA TYR A 221 -2.45 29.01 31.40
C TYR A 221 -2.49 27.53 30.96
N ASP A 222 -3.68 27.01 30.67
CA ASP A 222 -3.85 25.62 30.28
C ASP A 222 -3.31 25.33 28.88
N PHE A 223 -3.18 26.36 28.03
CA PHE A 223 -2.71 26.18 26.66
C PHE A 223 -1.24 25.79 26.62
N VAL A 224 -0.35 26.60 27.22
CA VAL A 224 1.09 26.33 27.22
C VAL A 224 1.38 24.99 27.90
N LYS A 225 0.69 24.74 29.02
CA LYS A 225 0.78 23.48 29.75
C LYS A 225 0.39 22.28 28.88
N ARG A 226 -0.76 22.31 28.21
CA ARG A 226 -1.28 21.18 27.43
C ARG A 226 -0.50 20.89 26.16
N TYR A 227 -0.14 21.93 25.41
CA TYR A 227 0.43 21.77 24.07
C TYR A 227 1.96 21.74 24.04
N PHE A 228 2.63 22.16 25.12
CA PHE A 228 4.09 22.11 25.20
C PHE A 228 4.56 21.26 26.39
N ILE A 229 4.23 21.65 27.62
CA ILE A 229 4.76 20.99 28.84
C ILE A 229 4.34 19.51 28.92
N GLU A 230 3.05 19.22 28.79
CA GLU A 230 2.53 17.85 28.85
C GLU A 230 2.99 16.99 27.68
N GLN A 231 3.23 17.58 26.50
CA GLN A 231 3.76 16.86 25.34
C GLN A 231 5.21 16.42 25.60
N CYS A 232 6.04 17.32 26.11
CA CYS A 232 7.43 17.01 26.48
C CYS A 232 7.49 15.99 27.62
N ASN A 233 6.68 16.17 28.68
CA ASN A 233 6.62 15.23 29.81
C ASN A 233 6.28 13.81 29.33
N LYS A 234 5.21 13.65 28.54
CA LYS A 234 4.79 12.35 28.01
C LYS A 234 5.86 11.70 27.14
N MET A 235 6.54 12.48 26.29
CA MET A 235 7.64 11.97 25.46
C MET A 235 8.76 11.40 26.35
N ILE A 236 9.20 12.16 27.34
CA ILE A 236 10.27 11.74 28.24
C ILE A 236 9.87 10.50 29.05
N ASP A 237 8.65 10.48 29.59
CA ASP A 237 8.14 9.34 30.36
C ASP A 237 8.08 8.08 29.49
N GLY A 238 7.58 8.20 28.25
CA GLY A 238 7.53 7.09 27.30
C GLY A 238 8.92 6.59 26.87
N LEU A 239 9.90 7.48 26.67
CA LEU A 239 11.28 7.07 26.39
C LEU A 239 11.90 6.30 27.57
N ASN A 240 11.61 6.75 28.80
CA ASN A 240 12.02 6.04 30.00
C ASN A 240 11.32 4.68 30.15
N ASP A 241 10.05 4.57 29.76
CA ASP A 241 9.33 3.29 29.74
C ASP A 241 9.94 2.32 28.72
N PHE A 242 10.33 2.80 27.53
CA PHE A 242 11.03 1.99 26.53
C PHE A 242 12.36 1.41 27.05
N LEU A 243 13.06 2.11 27.93
CA LEU A 243 14.27 1.59 28.59
C LEU A 243 13.97 0.47 29.61
N ARG A 244 12.83 0.54 30.30
CA ARG A 244 12.53 -0.31 31.47
C ARG A 244 11.78 -1.58 31.10
N TYR A 245 10.85 -1.47 30.15
CA TYR A 245 9.91 -2.54 29.83
C TYR A 245 10.20 -3.13 28.46
N ASN A 246 9.49 -4.20 28.15
CA ASN A 246 9.51 -4.91 26.87
C ASN A 246 8.11 -5.12 26.29
N ILE A 247 7.06 -4.82 27.06
CA ILE A 247 5.66 -4.88 26.65
C ILE A 247 5.09 -3.47 26.62
N PHE A 248 4.48 -3.10 25.50
CA PHE A 248 3.98 -1.75 25.27
C PHE A 248 2.61 -1.78 24.61
N ASN A 249 1.76 -0.80 24.94
CA ASN A 249 0.49 -0.57 24.28
C ASN A 249 0.66 0.62 23.32
N LEU A 250 0.93 0.33 22.04
CA LEU A 250 1.28 1.31 21.01
C LEU A 250 0.25 1.33 19.89
N TYR A 251 0.03 2.50 19.29
CA TYR A 251 -0.70 2.59 18.03
C TYR A 251 0.17 2.09 16.88
N THR A 252 -0.36 1.24 16.01
CA THR A 252 0.39 0.61 14.92
C THR A 252 0.27 1.32 13.58
N ASP A 253 -0.74 2.17 13.41
CA ASP A 253 -0.88 2.98 12.20
C ASP A 253 0.00 4.24 12.26
N LEU A 254 0.65 4.53 11.12
CA LEU A 254 1.48 5.72 10.88
C LEU A 254 0.68 7.03 10.75
N ASP A 255 -0.61 6.96 11.02
CA ASP A 255 -1.55 8.04 10.79
C ASP A 255 -1.57 8.94 12.03
N ILE A 256 -0.58 9.82 12.08
CA ILE A 256 -0.60 10.96 12.97
C ILE A 256 -1.88 11.78 12.58
N GLY A 257 -2.51 12.45 13.54
CA GLY A 257 -3.67 13.30 13.29
C GLY A 257 -5.03 12.61 13.20
N PRO A 258 -6.14 13.38 13.19
CA PRO A 258 -7.49 12.87 13.40
C PRO A 258 -8.02 12.19 12.12
N ARG A 259 -7.55 10.98 11.84
CA ARG A 259 -8.37 9.96 11.15
C ARG A 259 -9.50 9.53 12.07
N LEU A 260 -10.45 10.43 12.33
CA LEU A 260 -11.56 10.16 13.22
C LEU A 260 -12.53 9.14 12.60
N LYS A 261 -12.88 8.14 13.43
CA LYS A 261 -14.20 7.47 13.45
C LYS A 261 -14.59 6.62 12.24
N ASN A 262 -13.68 5.85 11.67
CA ASN A 262 -14.08 4.52 11.20
C ASN A 262 -13.50 3.50 12.18
N ASP A 263 -14.34 2.60 12.67
CA ASP A 263 -14.10 1.61 13.73
C ASP A 263 -13.03 0.55 13.40
N ARG A 264 -11.95 0.91 12.69
CA ARG A 264 -10.87 -0.01 12.29
C ARG A 264 -9.47 0.36 12.80
N CYS A 265 -9.25 1.55 13.36
CA CYS A 265 -7.93 1.99 13.80
C CYS A 265 -7.96 2.69 15.17
N LYS A 266 -8.38 1.97 16.22
CA LYS A 266 -8.41 2.53 17.59
C LYS A 266 -7.76 1.70 18.67
N ASP A 267 -7.34 0.47 18.38
CA ASP A 267 -6.80 -0.36 19.44
C ASP A 267 -5.29 -0.25 19.46
N LYS A 268 -4.77 0.22 20.59
CA LYS A 268 -3.36 0.05 20.90
C LYS A 268 -3.06 -1.44 20.84
N GLU A 269 -2.08 -1.82 20.06
CA GLU A 269 -1.60 -3.19 20.08
C GLU A 269 -0.68 -3.37 21.29
N CYS A 270 -0.93 -4.45 22.03
CA CYS A 270 -0.02 -4.93 23.05
C CYS A 270 1.12 -5.66 22.33
N VAL A 271 2.29 -5.02 22.25
CA VAL A 271 3.47 -5.53 21.56
C VAL A 271 4.50 -5.94 22.60
N ASN A 272 4.98 -7.19 22.52
CA ASN A 272 6.07 -7.70 23.33
C ASN A 272 7.33 -7.84 22.45
N PHE A 273 8.35 -7.03 22.72
CA PHE A 273 9.64 -7.09 22.02
C PHE A 273 10.66 -7.89 22.83
N CYS A 274 11.51 -8.67 22.16
CA CYS A 274 12.58 -9.44 22.78
C CYS A 274 13.83 -9.51 21.89
N GLY A 275 14.97 -9.85 22.48
CA GLY A 275 16.25 -10.00 21.77
C GLY A 275 16.63 -8.75 20.96
N HIS A 276 17.20 -8.97 19.77
CA HIS A 276 17.61 -7.91 18.84
C HIS A 276 16.49 -6.94 18.49
N THR A 277 15.24 -7.40 18.37
CA THR A 277 14.11 -6.53 18.06
C THR A 277 13.85 -5.51 19.18
N LEU A 278 14.01 -5.88 20.46
CA LEU A 278 13.87 -4.93 21.57
C LEU A 278 15.01 -3.91 21.59
N VAL A 279 16.24 -4.36 21.30
CA VAL A 279 17.42 -3.49 21.27
C VAL A 279 17.35 -2.51 20.11
N GLU A 280 16.99 -2.99 18.92
CA GLU A 280 16.74 -2.16 17.73
C GLU A 280 15.65 -1.13 18.00
N PHE A 281 14.49 -1.53 18.54
CA PHE A 281 13.39 -0.62 18.85
C PHE A 281 13.80 0.47 19.85
N ARG A 282 14.54 0.11 20.91
CA ARG A 282 15.09 1.08 21.87
C ARG A 282 16.08 2.03 21.20
N GLY A 283 16.95 1.49 20.34
CA GLY A 283 17.90 2.28 19.55
C GLY A 283 17.19 3.30 18.66
N GLU A 284 16.21 2.85 17.89
CA GLU A 284 15.39 3.68 17.02
C GLU A 284 14.75 4.83 17.80
N LYS A 285 13.98 4.51 18.85
CA LYS A 285 13.22 5.51 19.59
C LYS A 285 14.15 6.46 20.34
N ILE A 286 15.17 5.97 21.02
CA ILE A 286 16.01 6.84 21.85
C ILE A 286 16.98 7.67 21.01
N ALA A 287 17.64 7.07 20.00
CA ALA A 287 18.52 7.83 19.11
C ALA A 287 17.73 8.84 18.26
N GLY A 288 16.54 8.46 17.77
CA GLY A 288 15.70 9.37 16.99
C GLY A 288 15.17 10.57 17.78
N ALA A 289 15.12 10.49 19.12
CA ALA A 289 14.75 11.61 19.98
C ALA A 289 15.78 12.75 19.97
N LEU A 290 17.02 12.49 19.56
CA LEU A 290 18.05 13.53 19.39
C LEU A 290 17.62 14.60 18.38
N LEU A 291 16.80 14.25 17.39
CA LEU A 291 16.29 15.20 16.39
C LEU A 291 15.35 16.25 16.99
N PHE A 292 14.80 16.02 18.18
CA PHE A 292 13.95 16.99 18.86
C PHE A 292 14.72 18.06 19.62
N ILE A 293 16.05 17.91 19.82
CA ILE A 293 16.82 18.84 20.65
C ILE A 293 16.79 20.26 20.09
N ASP A 294 16.92 20.44 18.78
CA ASP A 294 16.86 21.78 18.18
C ASP A 294 15.46 22.40 18.33
N SER A 295 14.41 21.58 18.23
CA SER A 295 13.04 22.04 18.48
C SER A 295 12.81 22.41 19.95
N LEU A 296 13.40 21.67 20.88
CA LEU A 296 13.36 21.98 22.31
C LEU A 296 14.12 23.27 22.63
N LYS A 297 15.28 23.51 22.00
CA LYS A 297 16.04 24.77 22.15
C LYS A 297 15.22 25.98 21.72
N VAL A 298 14.52 25.89 20.59
CA VAL A 298 13.59 26.95 20.14
C VAL A 298 12.43 27.13 21.14
N LEU A 299 11.89 26.02 21.66
CA LEU A 299 10.82 26.04 22.65
C LEU A 299 11.25 26.63 24.01
N ASN A 300 12.56 26.74 24.28
CA ASN A 300 13.09 27.30 25.52
C ASN A 300 12.71 28.77 25.74
N GLU A 301 12.36 29.48 24.67
CA GLU A 301 11.81 30.85 24.75
C GLU A 301 10.45 30.91 25.45
N LEU A 302 9.72 29.78 25.52
CA LEU A 302 8.37 29.70 26.09
C LEU A 302 8.31 28.92 27.41
N ILE A 303 9.06 27.83 27.52
CA ILE A 303 9.10 26.97 28.73
C ILE A 303 10.53 26.52 29.01
N GLU A 304 10.86 26.22 30.26
CA GLU A 304 12.17 25.64 30.60
C GLU A 304 12.31 24.23 29.98
N THR A 305 13.26 24.05 29.05
CA THR A 305 13.42 22.80 28.30
C THR A 305 14.69 22.02 28.61
N GLN A 306 15.66 22.61 29.34
CA GLN A 306 16.96 21.99 29.57
C GLN A 306 16.83 20.60 30.21
N THR A 307 15.92 20.47 31.18
CA THR A 307 15.66 19.19 31.85
C THR A 307 15.16 18.08 30.92
N TYR A 308 14.49 18.41 29.81
CA TYR A 308 14.07 17.44 28.80
C TYR A 308 15.24 17.02 27.92
N ILE A 309 16.07 17.98 27.50
CA ILE A 309 17.29 17.74 26.71
C ILE A 309 18.25 16.83 27.50
N ASP A 310 18.49 17.15 28.77
CA ASP A 310 19.36 16.35 29.65
C ASP A 310 18.87 14.91 29.79
N LYS A 311 17.55 14.71 29.87
CA LYS A 311 16.97 13.36 29.94
C LYS A 311 17.12 12.59 28.63
N ILE A 312 16.94 13.23 27.47
CA ILE A 312 17.21 12.59 26.16
C ILE A 312 18.67 12.14 26.08
N ILE A 313 19.60 13.01 26.45
CA ILE A 313 21.04 12.71 26.48
C ILE A 313 21.34 11.57 27.46
N LEU A 314 20.76 11.60 28.66
CA LEU A 314 20.88 10.54 29.66
C LEU A 314 20.39 9.19 29.11
N TYR A 315 19.25 9.17 28.43
CA TYR A 315 18.69 7.94 27.83
C TYR A 315 19.55 7.42 26.69
N CYS A 316 20.11 8.30 25.85
CA CYS A 316 21.09 7.94 24.82
C CYS A 316 22.33 7.27 25.43
N ASN A 317 22.87 7.83 26.52
CA ASN A 317 24.00 7.24 27.24
C ASN A 317 23.67 5.86 27.84
N LYS A 318 22.40 5.61 28.22
CA LYS A 318 21.95 4.32 28.72
C LYS A 318 21.75 3.27 27.62
N VAL A 319 21.23 3.67 26.46
CA VAL A 319 20.95 2.73 25.35
C VAL A 319 22.22 2.38 24.57
N LEU A 320 23.19 3.30 24.46
CA LEU A 320 24.43 3.10 23.71
C LEU A 320 25.20 1.82 24.09
N PRO A 321 25.47 1.51 25.38
CA PRO A 321 26.13 0.25 25.74
C PRO A 321 25.29 -0.99 25.38
N MET A 322 23.96 -0.90 25.43
CA MET A 322 23.06 -2.00 25.04
C MET A 322 23.18 -2.29 23.55
N LEU A 323 23.16 -1.24 22.72
CA LEU A 323 23.36 -1.34 21.28
C LEU A 323 24.72 -1.94 20.93
N LYS A 324 25.79 -1.46 21.58
CA LYS A 324 27.16 -1.95 21.35
C LYS A 324 27.32 -3.42 21.71
N GLU A 325 26.69 -3.86 22.81
CA GLU A 325 26.77 -5.26 23.21
C GLU A 325 25.97 -6.16 22.26
N ASP A 326 24.76 -5.76 21.91
CA ASP A 326 23.92 -6.51 20.98
C ASP A 326 24.55 -6.60 19.58
N LEU A 327 25.22 -5.54 19.12
CA LEU A 327 26.00 -5.56 17.87
C LEU A 327 27.12 -6.61 17.92
N LYS A 328 27.83 -6.76 19.05
CA LYS A 328 28.87 -7.80 19.18
C LYS A 328 28.27 -9.20 19.16
N ILE A 329 27.10 -9.40 19.75
CA ILE A 329 26.37 -10.67 19.73
C ILE A 329 25.98 -11.00 18.28
N LEU A 330 25.33 -10.05 17.59
CA LEU A 330 24.93 -10.18 16.19
C LEU A 330 26.10 -10.53 15.26
N LEU A 331 27.27 -9.91 15.45
CA LEU A 331 28.45 -10.23 14.64
C LEU A 331 28.90 -11.69 14.83
N LYS A 332 28.89 -12.19 16.07
CA LYS A 332 29.22 -13.61 16.35
C LYS A 332 28.19 -14.57 15.77
N GLU A 333 26.91 -14.22 15.86
CA GLU A 333 25.82 -15.02 15.27
C GLU A 333 25.95 -15.08 13.75
N LEU A 334 26.19 -13.94 13.10
CA LEU A 334 26.42 -13.87 11.66
C LEU A 334 27.65 -14.68 11.24
N ASP A 335 28.76 -14.61 11.98
CA ASP A 335 29.95 -15.42 11.69
C ASP A 335 29.63 -16.92 11.77
N SER A 336 28.90 -17.35 12.80
CA SER A 336 28.44 -18.74 12.94
C SER A 336 27.52 -19.16 11.79
N GLN A 337 26.50 -18.35 11.50
CA GLN A 337 25.52 -18.63 10.45
C GLN A 337 26.17 -18.68 9.05
N ASN A 338 27.14 -17.80 8.77
CA ASN A 338 27.87 -17.82 7.51
C ASN A 338 28.76 -19.08 7.38
N ASN A 339 29.36 -19.55 8.48
CA ASN A 339 30.08 -20.82 8.49
C ASN A 339 29.13 -22.00 8.22
N ASP A 340 27.96 -22.01 8.87
CA ASP A 340 26.93 -23.03 8.63
C ASP A 340 26.43 -23.00 7.18
N LEU A 341 26.27 -21.81 6.59
CA LEU A 341 25.86 -21.64 5.20
C LEU A 341 26.93 -22.20 4.26
N THR A 342 28.21 -21.91 4.52
CA THR A 342 29.35 -22.43 3.76
C THR A 342 29.40 -23.97 3.81
N ASN A 343 28.98 -24.58 4.92
CA ASN A 343 28.92 -26.04 5.06
C ASN A 343 27.73 -26.67 4.33
N ILE A 344 26.56 -26.01 4.32
CA ILE A 344 25.33 -26.53 3.70
C ILE A 344 25.28 -26.26 2.19
N GLU A 345 25.91 -25.19 1.70
CA GLU A 345 25.87 -24.79 0.29
C GLU A 345 26.34 -25.89 -0.68
N PRO A 346 27.46 -26.61 -0.43
CA PRO A 346 27.84 -27.75 -1.26
C PRO A 346 26.79 -28.88 -1.29
N GLU A 347 26.16 -29.20 -0.15
CA GLU A 347 25.10 -30.21 -0.07
C GLU A 347 23.86 -29.78 -0.87
N TYR A 348 23.50 -28.50 -0.78
CA TYR A 348 22.41 -27.90 -1.55
C TYR A 348 22.69 -27.95 -3.06
N ASP A 349 23.89 -27.56 -3.49
CA ASP A 349 24.29 -27.57 -4.90
C ASP A 349 24.27 -28.99 -5.50
N ILE A 350 24.72 -29.98 -4.73
CA ILE A 350 24.65 -31.39 -5.13
C ILE A 350 23.19 -31.82 -5.26
N ALA A 351 22.36 -31.57 -4.23
CA ALA A 351 20.96 -31.94 -4.24
C ALA A 351 20.18 -31.24 -5.37
N LEU A 352 20.50 -29.99 -5.68
CA LEU A 352 19.93 -29.24 -6.79
C LEU A 352 20.31 -29.87 -8.13
N LYS A 353 21.58 -30.23 -8.33
CA LYS A 353 22.03 -30.93 -9.54
C LYS A 353 21.35 -32.28 -9.71
N GLU A 354 21.25 -33.08 -8.63
CA GLU A 354 20.53 -34.36 -8.61
C GLU A 354 19.05 -34.17 -8.99
N LYS A 355 18.39 -33.15 -8.41
CA LYS A 355 16.99 -32.81 -8.68
C LYS A 355 16.76 -32.35 -10.13
N LEU A 356 17.68 -31.56 -10.69
CA LEU A 356 17.59 -31.13 -12.08
C LEU A 356 17.77 -32.32 -13.03
N LYS A 357 18.75 -33.19 -12.77
CA LYS A 357 18.96 -34.41 -13.54
C LYS A 357 17.76 -35.36 -13.47
N SER A 358 17.18 -35.59 -12.29
CA SER A 358 16.00 -36.45 -12.16
C SER A 358 14.76 -35.88 -12.86
N ASN A 359 14.65 -34.55 -12.93
CA ASN A 359 13.60 -33.89 -13.71
C ASN A 359 13.78 -34.10 -15.22
N GLU A 360 15.01 -34.01 -15.73
CA GLU A 360 15.32 -34.29 -17.14
C GLU A 360 15.03 -35.76 -17.50
N GLU A 361 15.51 -36.72 -16.69
CA GLU A 361 15.25 -38.15 -16.89
C GLU A 361 13.75 -38.47 -16.87
N PHE A 362 12.99 -37.85 -15.97
CA PHE A 362 11.54 -38.03 -15.91
C PHE A 362 10.84 -37.50 -17.15
N TYR A 363 11.32 -36.40 -17.73
CA TYR A 363 10.75 -35.87 -18.96
C TYR A 363 10.93 -36.85 -20.12
N GLU A 364 12.08 -37.50 -20.23
CA GLU A 364 12.31 -38.57 -21.22
C GLU A 364 11.43 -39.80 -20.95
N TRP A 365 11.34 -40.25 -19.69
CA TRP A 365 10.42 -41.31 -19.31
C TRP A 365 8.97 -40.97 -19.64
N ARG A 366 8.56 -39.72 -19.44
CA ARG A 366 7.20 -39.26 -19.76
C ARG A 366 6.94 -39.30 -21.26
N LYS A 367 7.93 -39.00 -22.12
CA LYS A 367 7.79 -39.17 -23.57
C LYS A 367 7.58 -40.63 -23.94
N ILE A 368 8.40 -41.53 -23.41
CA ILE A 368 8.28 -42.99 -23.65
C ILE A 368 6.92 -43.47 -23.18
N TYR A 369 6.53 -43.14 -21.94
CA TYR A 369 5.25 -43.49 -21.36
C TYR A 369 4.08 -43.05 -22.25
N ASN A 370 4.06 -41.79 -22.70
CA ASN A 370 3.02 -41.26 -23.57
C ASN A 370 3.01 -41.94 -24.95
N GLN A 371 4.17 -42.27 -25.52
CA GLN A 371 4.26 -42.98 -26.80
C GLN A 371 3.67 -44.40 -26.69
N VAL A 372 4.11 -45.17 -25.69
CA VAL A 372 3.61 -46.53 -25.46
C VAL A 372 2.12 -46.51 -25.10
N GLU A 373 1.67 -45.52 -24.33
CA GLU A 373 0.25 -45.33 -24.00
C GLU A 373 -0.60 -45.09 -25.26
N ASN A 374 -0.13 -44.25 -26.17
CA ASN A 374 -0.83 -43.97 -27.42
C ASN A 374 -0.89 -45.21 -28.33
N GLU A 375 0.19 -45.97 -28.43
CA GLU A 375 0.23 -47.23 -29.18
C GLU A 375 -0.68 -48.30 -28.55
N PHE A 376 -0.64 -48.44 -27.23
CA PHE A 376 -1.51 -49.37 -26.49
C PHE A 376 -2.98 -49.02 -26.70
N LYS A 377 -3.35 -47.74 -26.55
CA LYS A 377 -4.71 -47.25 -26.83
C LYS A 377 -5.13 -47.56 -28.26
N LYS A 378 -4.26 -47.32 -29.25
CA LYS A 378 -4.54 -47.61 -30.66
C LYS A 378 -4.77 -49.11 -30.89
N LYS A 379 -3.88 -49.97 -30.41
CA LYS A 379 -3.99 -51.44 -30.55
C LYS A 379 -5.22 -51.99 -29.83
N TYR A 380 -5.48 -51.52 -28.62
CA TYR A 380 -6.66 -51.92 -27.84
C TYR A 380 -7.96 -51.54 -28.55
N ILE A 381 -8.02 -50.34 -29.13
CA ILE A 381 -9.15 -49.89 -29.97
C ILE A 381 -9.29 -50.79 -31.19
N GLU A 382 -8.20 -51.07 -31.92
CA GLU A 382 -8.22 -51.95 -33.10
C GLU A 382 -8.70 -53.38 -32.76
N GLU A 383 -8.20 -53.99 -31.69
CA GLU A 383 -8.61 -55.33 -31.25
C GLU A 383 -10.07 -55.40 -30.80
N LYS A 384 -10.55 -54.38 -30.07
CA LYS A 384 -11.96 -54.30 -29.64
C LYS A 384 -12.92 -53.99 -30.77
N ILE A 385 -12.53 -53.15 -31.74
CA ILE A 385 -13.31 -52.92 -32.96
C ILE A 385 -13.38 -54.22 -33.77
N ILE A 386 -12.25 -54.88 -34.01
CA ILE A 386 -12.20 -56.12 -34.80
C ILE A 386 -13.02 -57.25 -34.15
N ASN A 387 -12.97 -57.40 -32.82
CA ASN A 387 -13.74 -58.42 -32.12
C ASN A 387 -15.22 -58.03 -31.93
N GLY A 388 -15.52 -56.75 -31.67
CA GLY A 388 -16.91 -56.25 -31.63
C GLY A 388 -17.64 -56.39 -32.98
N PHE A 389 -16.92 -56.29 -34.10
CA PHE A 389 -17.47 -56.56 -35.43
C PHE A 389 -17.63 -58.07 -35.74
N LYS A 390 -16.95 -58.97 -35.02
CA LYS A 390 -17.16 -60.42 -35.15
C LYS A 390 -18.45 -60.86 -34.46
N ASP A 391 -18.78 -60.26 -33.31
CA ASP A 391 -19.99 -60.62 -32.55
C ASP A 391 -21.28 -60.05 -33.20
N ILE A 392 -21.20 -58.93 -33.93
CA ILE A 392 -22.34 -58.37 -34.70
C ILE A 392 -22.68 -59.22 -35.94
N LYS A 393 -21.83 -60.17 -36.36
CA LYS A 393 -22.10 -61.03 -37.52
C LYS A 393 -22.91 -62.30 -37.22
N GLN A 394 -23.44 -62.49 -36.01
CA GLN A 394 -24.22 -63.70 -35.71
C GLN A 394 -25.58 -63.54 -35.05
N GLU A 395 -26.10 -62.31 -34.83
CA GLU A 395 -27.50 -62.14 -34.44
C GLU A 395 -28.33 -61.37 -35.47
N GLN A 396 -29.46 -61.96 -35.81
CA GLN A 396 -30.36 -61.68 -36.91
C GLN A 396 -30.88 -60.24 -36.92
N LEU A 397 -30.70 -59.51 -38.03
CA LEU A 397 -31.47 -58.30 -38.31
C LEU A 397 -32.59 -58.59 -39.32
N PRO A 398 -33.88 -58.35 -38.98
CA PRO A 398 -35.01 -58.59 -39.87
C PRO A 398 -34.97 -57.70 -41.11
N LYS A 399 -35.34 -58.28 -42.25
CA LYS A 399 -35.17 -57.76 -43.62
C LYS A 399 -36.08 -56.61 -44.06
N GLU A 400 -36.85 -55.95 -43.19
CA GLU A 400 -37.96 -55.11 -43.66
C GLU A 400 -38.04 -53.74 -43.01
N LYS A 401 -37.25 -52.80 -43.54
CA LYS A 401 -37.66 -51.40 -43.85
C LYS A 401 -36.49 -50.64 -44.46
N TYR A 402 -36.53 -50.44 -45.78
CA TYR A 402 -35.64 -49.56 -46.50
C TYR A 402 -35.95 -48.09 -46.13
N ILE A 403 -35.14 -47.52 -45.24
CA ILE A 403 -34.57 -46.18 -45.48
C ILE A 403 -33.24 -46.45 -46.21
N SER A 404 -32.90 -45.64 -47.21
CA SER A 404 -31.72 -45.90 -48.06
C SER A 404 -30.47 -46.13 -47.17
N TRP A 405 -29.81 -47.28 -47.37
CA TRP A 405 -28.64 -47.68 -46.57
C TRP A 405 -27.51 -46.64 -46.59
N ASN A 406 -27.47 -45.75 -47.60
CA ASN A 406 -26.42 -44.75 -47.74
C ASN A 406 -26.67 -43.46 -46.94
N GLU A 407 -27.92 -43.08 -46.66
CA GLU A 407 -28.22 -41.84 -45.91
C GLU A 407 -28.32 -42.06 -44.40
N TYR A 408 -28.71 -43.27 -43.96
CA TYR A 408 -28.71 -43.64 -42.54
C TYR A 408 -27.27 -43.95 -42.02
N ILE A 409 -26.39 -44.46 -42.89
CA ILE A 409 -24.99 -44.76 -42.55
C ILE A 409 -24.15 -43.49 -42.33
N LEU A 410 -24.53 -42.34 -42.89
CA LEU A 410 -23.74 -41.12 -42.76
C LEU A 410 -24.16 -40.26 -41.56
N PHE A 411 -25.42 -40.31 -41.13
CA PHE A 411 -25.92 -39.47 -40.04
C PHE A 411 -25.90 -40.13 -38.65
N ASP A 412 -25.93 -41.46 -38.55
CA ASP A 412 -25.92 -42.18 -37.25
C ASP A 412 -24.53 -42.69 -36.84
N LYS A 413 -23.59 -42.84 -37.79
CA LYS A 413 -22.18 -43.21 -37.48
C LYS A 413 -21.46 -42.14 -36.67
N ILE A 414 -21.66 -40.87 -36.99
CA ILE A 414 -20.93 -39.77 -36.33
C ILE A 414 -21.38 -39.61 -34.87
N LYS A 415 -22.69 -39.74 -34.58
CA LYS A 415 -23.22 -39.68 -33.21
C LYS A 415 -23.07 -40.98 -32.42
N GLN A 416 -23.16 -42.16 -33.05
CA GLN A 416 -22.87 -43.41 -32.35
C GLN A 416 -21.37 -43.58 -32.08
N GLU A 417 -20.47 -43.18 -32.99
CA GLU A 417 -19.04 -43.15 -32.72
C GLU A 417 -18.67 -42.12 -31.65
N GLU A 418 -19.32 -40.95 -31.59
CA GLU A 418 -19.13 -39.98 -30.50
C GLU A 418 -19.69 -40.47 -29.17
N VAL A 419 -20.90 -41.04 -29.11
CA VAL A 419 -21.50 -41.55 -27.88
C VAL A 419 -20.78 -42.82 -27.39
N GLN A 420 -20.32 -43.70 -28.29
CA GLN A 420 -19.49 -44.86 -27.95
C GLN A 420 -18.07 -44.43 -27.56
N ARG A 421 -17.47 -43.42 -28.21
CA ARG A 421 -16.23 -42.81 -27.73
C ARG A 421 -16.41 -42.22 -26.33
N CYS A 422 -17.49 -41.50 -26.08
CA CYS A 422 -17.79 -40.91 -24.77
C CYS A 422 -18.07 -41.98 -23.69
N LEU A 423 -18.83 -43.05 -23.98
CA LEU A 423 -19.05 -44.17 -23.06
C LEU A 423 -17.77 -44.98 -22.82
N PHE A 424 -16.93 -45.18 -23.85
CA PHE A 424 -15.60 -45.80 -23.73
C PHE A 424 -14.68 -44.95 -22.86
N PHE A 425 -14.71 -43.63 -23.02
CA PHE A 425 -13.99 -42.68 -22.18
C PHE A 425 -14.48 -42.65 -20.72
N TYR A 426 -15.74 -42.99 -20.45
CA TYR A 426 -16.34 -42.89 -19.11
C TYR A 426 -16.39 -44.22 -18.34
N LEU A 427 -16.53 -45.38 -19.02
CA LEU A 427 -16.69 -46.69 -18.39
C LEU A 427 -15.42 -47.55 -18.39
N TYR A 428 -14.50 -47.36 -19.34
CA TYR A 428 -13.33 -48.23 -19.51
C TYR A 428 -12.01 -47.61 -19.07
N ARG A 429 -12.00 -46.30 -18.78
CA ARG A 429 -10.78 -45.54 -18.48
C ARG A 429 -9.98 -46.11 -17.32
N GLY A 430 -10.63 -46.48 -16.21
CA GLY A 430 -9.95 -47.07 -15.05
C GLY A 430 -9.31 -48.44 -15.36
N SER A 431 -10.07 -49.38 -15.92
CA SER A 431 -9.57 -50.73 -16.22
C SER A 431 -8.50 -50.77 -17.32
N VAL A 432 -8.58 -49.86 -18.30
CA VAL A 432 -7.60 -49.77 -19.40
C VAL A 432 -6.33 -49.05 -18.93
N GLU A 433 -6.44 -48.03 -18.07
CA GLU A 433 -5.29 -47.40 -17.43
C GLU A 433 -4.56 -48.37 -16.50
N GLU A 434 -5.27 -49.22 -15.74
CA GLU A 434 -4.67 -50.28 -14.92
C GLU A 434 -3.98 -51.35 -15.78
N GLN A 435 -4.64 -51.90 -16.80
CA GLN A 435 -4.04 -52.88 -17.71
C GLN A 435 -2.85 -52.33 -18.48
N PHE A 436 -2.93 -51.07 -18.90
CA PHE A 436 -1.82 -50.38 -19.53
C PHE A 436 -0.66 -50.23 -18.55
N LYS A 437 -0.92 -49.78 -17.32
CA LYS A 437 0.11 -49.62 -16.29
C LYS A 437 0.79 -50.95 -15.97
N GLU A 438 0.03 -52.02 -15.75
CA GLU A 438 0.58 -53.37 -15.54
C GLU A 438 1.44 -53.84 -16.74
N SER A 439 0.98 -53.60 -17.96
CA SER A 439 1.73 -53.95 -19.17
C SER A 439 2.98 -53.07 -19.35
N PHE A 440 2.90 -51.79 -19.01
CA PHE A 440 4.01 -50.85 -19.11
C PHE A 440 5.09 -51.20 -18.09
N ASP A 441 4.71 -51.43 -16.83
CA ASP A 441 5.63 -51.79 -15.75
C ASP A 441 6.30 -53.15 -16.02
N LYS A 442 5.57 -54.11 -16.61
CA LYS A 442 6.15 -55.40 -17.03
C LYS A 442 7.20 -55.26 -18.13
N ASN A 443 6.98 -54.34 -19.08
CA ASN A 443 7.87 -54.13 -20.23
C ASN A 443 8.99 -53.13 -19.95
N ASN A 444 8.86 -52.33 -18.89
CA ASN A 444 9.84 -51.32 -18.46
C ASN A 444 10.10 -51.50 -16.95
N PRO A 445 10.67 -52.65 -16.51
CA PRO A 445 10.86 -52.97 -15.11
C PRO A 445 11.73 -51.94 -14.35
N GLU A 446 12.52 -51.15 -15.06
CA GLU A 446 13.34 -50.05 -14.53
C GLU A 446 12.55 -48.78 -14.17
N TYR A 447 11.30 -48.63 -14.64
CA TYR A 447 10.51 -47.41 -14.43
C TYR A 447 10.06 -47.22 -12.98
N ALA A 448 9.60 -48.29 -12.32
CA ALA A 448 9.20 -48.21 -10.92
C ALA A 448 10.38 -47.88 -9.98
N PRO A 449 11.54 -48.55 -10.05
CA PRO A 449 12.75 -48.14 -9.31
C PRO A 449 13.19 -46.70 -9.58
N PHE A 450 13.03 -46.22 -10.81
CA PHE A 450 13.29 -44.82 -11.15
C PHE A 450 12.35 -43.84 -10.43
N LEU A 451 11.06 -44.15 -10.34
CA LEU A 451 10.10 -43.32 -9.60
C LEU A 451 10.43 -43.28 -8.10
N ASP A 452 10.80 -44.41 -7.52
CA ASP A 452 11.23 -44.50 -6.11
C ASP A 452 12.49 -43.65 -5.85
N GLU A 453 13.50 -43.75 -6.72
CA GLU A 453 14.72 -42.95 -6.60
C GLU A 453 14.45 -41.46 -6.79
N ARG A 454 13.56 -41.10 -7.72
CA ARG A 454 13.12 -39.71 -7.90
C ARG A 454 12.42 -39.18 -6.64
N GLU A 455 11.52 -39.95 -6.04
CA GLU A 455 10.84 -39.55 -4.81
C GLU A 455 11.86 -39.34 -3.67
N ARG A 456 12.86 -40.22 -3.56
CA ARG A 456 13.97 -40.06 -2.62
C ARG A 456 14.77 -38.77 -2.87
N ILE A 457 15.13 -38.47 -4.12
CA ILE A 457 15.83 -37.24 -4.51
C ILE A 457 14.98 -36.01 -4.16
N ASP A 458 13.68 -36.06 -4.44
CA ASP A 458 12.73 -34.96 -4.18
C ASP A 458 12.63 -34.65 -2.69
N ASN A 459 12.53 -35.69 -1.85
CA ASN A 459 12.48 -35.55 -0.40
C ASN A 459 13.79 -34.99 0.16
N LYS A 460 14.94 -35.51 -0.29
CA LYS A 460 16.27 -35.02 0.09
C LYS A 460 16.46 -33.54 -0.29
N PHE A 461 16.12 -33.17 -1.53
CA PHE A 461 16.23 -31.79 -2.00
C PHE A 461 15.33 -30.85 -1.18
N LYS A 462 14.09 -31.26 -0.87
CA LYS A 462 13.16 -30.46 -0.08
C LYS A 462 13.70 -30.16 1.32
N GLU A 463 14.26 -31.17 2.00
CA GLU A 463 14.84 -31.01 3.34
C GLU A 463 16.04 -30.03 3.34
N ILE A 464 16.99 -30.25 2.42
CA ILE A 464 18.20 -29.41 2.32
C ILE A 464 17.83 -27.98 1.91
N SER A 465 16.90 -27.82 0.96
CA SER A 465 16.41 -26.50 0.52
C SER A 465 15.75 -25.73 1.65
N LEU A 466 14.97 -26.40 2.50
CA LEU A 466 14.34 -25.76 3.64
C LEU A 466 15.39 -25.24 4.63
N ARG A 467 16.39 -26.08 4.97
CA ARG A 467 17.50 -25.69 5.85
C ARG A 467 18.29 -24.51 5.28
N TYR A 468 18.67 -24.59 4.00
CA TYR A 468 19.43 -23.54 3.30
C TYR A 468 18.67 -22.21 3.26
N ASN A 469 17.39 -22.23 2.87
CA ASN A 469 16.59 -21.01 2.77
C ASN A 469 16.30 -20.38 4.13
N ASN A 470 15.97 -21.19 5.15
CA ASN A 470 15.76 -20.70 6.51
C ASN A 470 17.02 -19.99 7.03
N LEU A 471 18.20 -20.60 6.83
CA LEU A 471 19.47 -20.00 7.25
C LEU A 471 19.75 -18.67 6.52
N LYS A 472 19.47 -18.59 5.21
CA LYS A 472 19.59 -17.33 4.46
C LYS A 472 18.65 -16.24 4.95
N ASP A 473 17.42 -16.61 5.30
CA ASP A 473 16.44 -15.67 5.85
C ASP A 473 16.87 -15.16 7.24
N GLU A 474 17.41 -16.03 8.08
CA GLU A 474 17.97 -15.65 9.38
C GLU A 474 19.17 -14.71 9.23
N ILE A 475 20.13 -15.03 8.33
CA ILE A 475 21.28 -14.16 8.03
C ILE A 475 20.79 -12.79 7.56
N ARG A 476 19.84 -12.75 6.60
CA ARG A 476 19.27 -11.49 6.11
C ARG A 476 18.63 -10.66 7.23
N LYS A 477 17.91 -11.32 8.14
CA LYS A 477 17.28 -10.66 9.28
C LYS A 477 18.32 -10.09 10.25
N ASN A 478 19.35 -10.85 10.57
CA ASN A 478 20.45 -10.42 11.46
C ASN A 478 21.31 -9.32 10.84
N GLU A 479 21.52 -9.34 9.52
CA GLU A 479 22.16 -8.25 8.77
C GLU A 479 21.36 -6.95 8.85
N ASN A 480 20.03 -7.00 8.75
CA ASN A 480 19.18 -5.83 8.94
C ASN A 480 19.30 -5.26 10.36
N PHE A 481 19.27 -6.12 11.39
CA PHE A 481 19.50 -5.67 12.78
C PHE A 481 20.88 -5.04 12.94
N ARG A 482 21.93 -5.67 12.39
CA ARG A 482 23.30 -5.14 12.42
C ARG A 482 23.38 -3.74 11.81
N PHE A 483 22.78 -3.56 10.63
CA PHE A 483 22.76 -2.28 9.94
C PHE A 483 22.03 -1.20 10.76
N ASN A 484 20.84 -1.50 11.25
CA ASN A 484 20.02 -0.54 12.00
C ASN A 484 20.67 -0.17 13.34
N ILE A 485 21.15 -1.16 14.11
CA ILE A 485 21.85 -0.92 15.38
C ILE A 485 23.12 -0.10 15.13
N GLY A 486 23.91 -0.43 14.10
CA GLY A 486 25.08 0.35 13.71
C GLY A 486 24.75 1.81 13.39
N LYS A 487 23.65 2.04 12.65
CA LYS A 487 23.13 3.39 12.36
C LYS A 487 22.78 4.15 13.64
N TYR A 488 22.14 3.53 14.62
CA TYR A 488 21.76 4.18 15.87
C TYR A 488 22.97 4.51 16.75
N ILE A 489 23.95 3.60 16.83
CA ILE A 489 25.24 3.85 17.51
C ILE A 489 25.91 5.08 16.89
N HIS A 490 26.06 5.08 15.56
CA HIS A 490 26.67 6.19 14.83
C HIS A 490 25.93 7.50 15.08
N THR A 491 24.59 7.49 15.05
CA THR A 491 23.76 8.68 15.32
C THR A 491 24.04 9.27 16.70
N ILE A 492 24.12 8.41 17.73
CA ILE A 492 24.40 8.84 19.10
C ILE A 492 25.84 9.35 19.24
N GLU A 493 26.82 8.64 18.69
CA GLU A 493 28.24 9.02 18.77
C GLU A 493 28.53 10.31 18.00
N ASP A 494 27.96 10.48 16.82
CA ASP A 494 28.07 11.71 16.03
C ASP A 494 27.54 12.92 16.78
N TYR A 495 26.40 12.77 17.47
CA TYR A 495 25.85 13.84 18.29
C TYR A 495 26.83 14.25 19.39
N PHE A 496 27.35 13.28 20.17
CA PHE A 496 28.30 13.56 21.24
C PHE A 496 29.66 14.05 20.76
N ASN A 497 30.09 13.64 19.57
CA ASN A 497 31.33 14.14 18.98
C ASN A 497 31.17 15.60 18.52
N LYS A 498 30.07 15.95 17.84
CA LYS A 498 29.79 17.33 17.43
C LYS A 498 29.68 18.28 18.62
N ASP A 499 29.06 17.84 19.71
CA ASP A 499 28.89 18.64 20.92
C ASP A 499 30.22 18.90 21.66
N ARG A 500 31.22 18.00 21.51
CA ARG A 500 32.57 18.21 22.04
C ARG A 500 33.42 19.21 21.26
N PHE A 501 33.05 19.52 20.02
CA PHE A 501 33.77 20.51 19.18
C PHE A 501 33.09 21.89 19.17
N ASN A 502 31.85 21.98 19.67
CA ASN A 502 31.08 23.23 19.76
C ASN A 502 31.08 23.85 21.17
N ASN A 503 31.66 23.17 22.17
CA ASN A 503 32.02 23.70 23.49
C ASN A 503 33.55 23.83 23.57
#